data_AF-A0AAV4ZRL3-F1
#
_entry.id   AF-A0AAV4ZRL3-F1
#
_cell.length_a   1.000
_cell.length_b   1.000
_cell.length_c   1.000
_cell.angle_alpha   90.00
_cell.angle_beta   90.00
_cell.angle_gamma   90.00
#
_symmetry.space_group_name_H-M   'P 1'
#
loop_
_entity.id
_entity.type
_entity.pdbx_description
1 polymer ?
#
loop_
_entity_poly.entity_id
_entity_poly.type
_entity_poly.pdbx_seq_one_letter_code
_entity_poly.pdbx_strand_id
1 'polypeptide(L)'
;MSAIKVAEGVEGTPEMLRVVEGRYFLPGERVRALAGARRGDGGTVKAARLGPSQEGDLVIAATWLVRGSGGEPQVAYAFEGCPGLHAANEFGDPRSNEHCFGLLIQRAGGTWLIPLDDRAENVVEASGPPVRIVERLVRSARYSLGLGPEARETHVFFAGLEPAPQHGEFHVLANADGTANLAYATWWTDASPDQVDIAQDAIASAGFASKPAPRN
;
A
#
# COMPACT_ATOMS: atom_id res chain seq x y z
N MET A 1 -22.49 1.09 12.20
CA MET A 1 -22.18 2.34 11.48
C MET A 1 -21.38 1.98 10.24
N SER A 2 -21.71 2.52 9.07
CA SER A 2 -20.88 2.38 7.86
C SER A 2 -19.52 3.04 8.11
N ALA A 3 -18.42 2.42 7.66
CA ALA A 3 -17.08 2.96 7.81
C ALA A 3 -16.88 4.25 7.00
N ILE A 4 -17.74 4.46 5.99
CA ILE A 4 -17.78 5.65 5.14
C ILE A 4 -19.10 6.37 5.34
N LYS A 5 -19.04 7.69 5.52
CA LYS A 5 -20.19 8.59 5.51
C LYS A 5 -20.35 9.20 4.12
N VAL A 6 -21.59 9.38 3.67
CA VAL A 6 -21.89 10.03 2.39
C VAL A 6 -22.58 11.36 2.68
N ALA A 7 -22.06 12.44 2.11
CA ALA A 7 -22.64 13.78 2.29
C ALA A 7 -23.98 13.91 1.56
N GLU A 8 -24.78 14.89 2.01
CA GLU A 8 -26.04 15.23 1.36
C GLU A 8 -25.82 15.58 -0.12
N GLY A 9 -26.71 15.08 -0.99
CA GLY A 9 -26.62 15.30 -2.43
C GLY A 9 -25.52 14.51 -3.14
N VAL A 10 -24.88 13.56 -2.47
CA VAL A 10 -23.93 12.61 -3.05
C VAL A 10 -24.54 11.21 -2.99
N GLU A 11 -24.56 10.50 -4.12
CA GLU A 11 -25.01 9.10 -4.17
C GLU A 11 -23.83 8.14 -4.04
N GLY A 12 -23.93 7.17 -3.13
CA GLY A 12 -22.90 6.18 -2.86
C GLY A 12 -23.27 4.80 -3.39
N THR A 13 -22.73 4.35 -4.52
CA THR A 13 -22.94 2.97 -4.99
C THR A 13 -22.17 1.97 -4.10
N PRO A 14 -22.65 0.72 -3.93
CA PRO A 14 -21.92 -0.29 -3.17
C PRO A 14 -20.50 -0.54 -3.68
N GLU A 15 -20.30 -0.49 -5.00
CA GLU A 15 -18.98 -0.64 -5.62
C GLU A 15 -18.05 0.51 -5.23
N MET A 16 -18.52 1.76 -5.32
CA MET A 16 -17.71 2.92 -4.93
C MET A 16 -17.34 2.88 -3.45
N LEU A 17 -18.27 2.49 -2.57
CA LEU A 17 -17.97 2.37 -1.15
C LEU A 17 -16.91 1.29 -0.88
N ARG A 18 -16.93 0.16 -1.59
CA ARG A 18 -15.87 -0.85 -1.52
C ARG A 18 -14.53 -0.31 -2.00
N VAL A 19 -14.51 0.51 -3.06
CA VAL A 19 -13.29 1.18 -3.55
C VAL A 19 -12.73 2.11 -2.49
N VAL A 20 -13.59 2.91 -1.86
CA VAL A 20 -13.18 3.86 -0.83
C VAL A 20 -12.65 3.14 0.40
N GLU A 21 -13.34 2.11 0.87
CA GLU A 21 -12.88 1.25 1.96
C GLU A 21 -11.55 0.60 1.60
N GLY A 22 -11.37 0.14 0.36
CA GLY A 22 -10.12 -0.45 -0.11
C GLY A 22 -8.96 0.53 -0.09
N ARG A 23 -9.11 1.68 -0.74
CA ARG A 23 -8.00 2.60 -1.08
C ARG A 23 -7.69 3.63 -0.01
N TYR A 24 -8.65 3.99 0.84
CA TYR A 24 -8.50 5.09 1.77
C TYR A 24 -8.51 4.62 3.21
N PHE A 25 -7.91 5.44 4.08
CA PHE A 25 -7.91 5.24 5.51
C PHE A 25 -9.32 5.42 6.11
N LEU A 26 -9.57 4.71 7.21
CA LEU A 26 -10.85 4.62 7.91
C LEU A 26 -10.77 5.22 9.32
N PRO A 27 -11.92 5.44 10.00
CA PRO A 27 -11.94 5.98 11.35
C PRO A 27 -11.05 5.19 12.33
N GLY A 28 -10.26 5.91 13.13
CA GLY A 28 -9.28 5.39 14.08
C GLY A 28 -7.89 5.16 13.49
N GLU A 29 -7.72 5.20 12.17
CA GLU A 29 -6.40 5.07 11.53
C GLU A 29 -5.62 6.39 11.60
N ARG A 30 -4.29 6.24 11.62
CA ARG A 30 -3.34 7.34 11.66
C ARG A 30 -2.82 7.65 10.27
N VAL A 31 -2.69 8.93 9.95
CA VAL A 31 -2.15 9.42 8.68
C VAL A 31 -1.20 10.59 8.90
N ARG A 32 -0.38 10.89 7.89
CA ARG A 32 0.46 12.08 7.85
C ARG A 32 0.24 12.83 6.54
N ALA A 33 0.38 14.16 6.58
CA ALA A 33 0.35 14.98 5.37
C ALA A 33 1.50 14.61 4.41
N LEU A 34 1.19 14.49 3.12
CA LEU A 34 2.17 14.16 2.08
C LEU A 34 3.01 15.39 1.70
N ALA A 35 4.28 15.15 1.36
CA ALA A 35 5.18 16.20 0.87
C ALA A 35 4.67 16.74 -0.47
N GLY A 36 4.48 18.06 -0.57
CA GLY A 36 4.00 18.70 -1.79
C GLY A 36 2.48 18.85 -1.91
N ALA A 37 1.71 18.55 -0.86
CA ALA A 37 0.32 19.02 -0.74
C ALA A 37 0.31 20.54 -0.92
N ARG A 38 -0.03 21.00 -2.14
CA ARG A 38 0.03 22.43 -2.49
C ARG A 38 -0.90 23.17 -1.55
N ARG A 39 -0.37 24.20 -0.89
CA ARG A 39 -1.14 25.29 -0.29
C ARG A 39 -2.00 25.89 -1.40
N GLY A 40 -3.22 25.39 -1.57
CA GLY A 40 -4.17 25.91 -2.54
C GLY A 40 -4.65 27.30 -2.11
N ASP A 41 -4.48 28.26 -3.03
CA ASP A 41 -4.97 29.62 -2.87
C ASP A 41 -6.50 29.66 -2.89
N GLY A 42 -7.07 30.31 -1.87
CA GLY A 42 -8.50 30.60 -1.78
C GLY A 42 -9.19 29.91 -0.59
N GLY A 43 -8.96 30.43 0.62
CA GLY A 43 -9.73 30.04 1.81
C GLY A 43 -8.98 29.13 2.77
N THR A 44 -7.82 29.58 3.24
CA THR A 44 -7.14 29.04 4.42
C THR A 44 -6.94 27.51 4.44
N VAL A 45 -5.98 27.03 3.63
CA VAL A 45 -4.92 26.20 4.22
C VAL A 45 -4.02 27.15 5.04
N LYS A 46 -4.60 27.77 6.08
CA LYS A 46 -3.88 27.72 7.36
C LYS A 46 -3.74 26.22 7.51
N ALA A 47 -2.50 25.73 7.48
CA ALA A 47 -2.19 24.45 8.09
C ALA A 47 -3.20 24.28 9.23
N ALA A 48 -3.89 23.14 9.30
CA ALA A 48 -4.40 22.69 10.60
C ALA A 48 -3.36 23.18 11.61
N ARG A 49 -3.74 24.08 12.53
CA ARG A 49 -2.81 24.72 13.47
C ARG A 49 -2.28 23.66 14.45
N LEU A 50 -1.74 22.58 13.93
CA LEU A 50 -0.60 21.86 14.43
C LEU A 50 0.47 22.94 14.51
N GLY A 51 0.69 23.48 15.71
CA GLY A 51 1.77 24.43 15.94
C GLY A 51 3.11 23.84 15.47
N PRO A 52 4.21 24.61 15.54
CA PRO A 52 5.55 24.14 15.20
C PRO A 52 6.04 22.89 15.98
N SER A 53 5.19 22.27 16.80
CA SER A 53 5.40 21.05 17.58
C SER A 53 4.62 19.81 17.08
N GLN A 54 3.88 19.87 15.96
CA GLN A 54 3.07 18.73 15.49
C GLN A 54 3.32 18.39 14.02
N GLU A 55 4.55 17.94 13.73
CA GLU A 55 4.82 16.91 12.71
C GLU A 55 4.30 15.53 13.19
N GLY A 56 3.08 15.51 13.72
CA GLY A 56 2.48 14.35 14.37
C GLY A 56 1.47 13.67 13.48
N ASP A 57 1.34 12.36 13.63
CA ASP A 57 0.31 11.58 12.95
C ASP A 57 -1.09 12.06 13.39
N LEU A 58 -2.00 12.24 12.42
CA LEU A 58 -3.39 12.62 12.62
C LEU A 58 -4.28 11.39 12.71
N VAL A 59 -5.23 11.37 13.64
CA VAL A 59 -6.22 10.28 13.78
C VAL A 59 -7.50 10.65 13.05
N ILE A 60 -7.96 9.79 12.15
CA ILE A 60 -9.20 10.00 11.39
C ILE A 60 -10.39 9.75 12.31
N ALA A 61 -11.24 10.76 12.49
CA ALA A 61 -12.52 10.63 13.18
C ALA A 61 -13.62 10.12 12.25
N ALA A 62 -13.59 10.51 10.97
CA ALA A 62 -14.55 10.07 9.97
C ALA A 62 -13.97 10.14 8.55
N THR A 63 -14.31 9.14 7.73
CA THR A 63 -14.06 9.17 6.28
C THR A 63 -15.36 9.50 5.56
N TRP A 64 -15.33 10.52 4.70
CA TRP A 64 -16.47 11.05 3.98
C TRP A 64 -16.31 10.93 2.48
N LEU A 65 -17.40 10.60 1.81
CA LEU A 65 -17.57 10.85 0.39
C LEU A 65 -18.36 12.15 0.22
N VAL A 66 -17.77 13.14 -0.43
CA VAL A 66 -18.33 14.49 -0.60
C VAL A 66 -18.33 14.91 -2.06
N ARG A 67 -19.06 15.96 -2.42
CA ARG A 67 -19.02 16.53 -3.76
C ARG A 67 -17.70 17.29 -3.98
N GLY A 68 -16.98 16.93 -5.03
CA GLY A 68 -15.78 17.62 -5.48
C GLY A 68 -16.08 18.95 -6.15
N SER A 69 -15.05 19.78 -6.30
CA SER A 69 -15.12 21.08 -6.97
C SER A 69 -15.56 20.98 -8.44
N GLY A 70 -15.28 19.85 -9.09
CA GLY A 70 -15.73 19.54 -10.45
C GLY A 70 -17.09 18.84 -10.53
N GLY A 71 -17.81 18.68 -9.41
CA GLY A 71 -19.09 17.96 -9.36
C GLY A 71 -18.95 16.45 -9.11
N GLU A 72 -17.78 15.87 -9.38
CA GLU A 72 -17.47 14.46 -9.14
C GLU A 72 -17.29 14.14 -7.65
N PRO A 73 -17.68 12.94 -7.16
CA PRO A 73 -17.43 12.53 -5.79
C PRO A 73 -15.93 12.50 -5.44
N GLN A 74 -15.58 12.98 -4.25
CA GLN A 74 -14.21 12.94 -3.70
C GLN A 74 -14.23 12.42 -2.26
N VAL A 75 -13.10 11.86 -1.81
CA VAL A 75 -12.94 11.37 -0.44
C VAL A 75 -12.29 12.45 0.42
N ALA A 76 -12.84 12.67 1.62
CA ALA A 76 -12.33 13.62 2.59
C ALA A 76 -12.26 13.01 4.00
N TYR A 77 -11.30 13.47 4.80
CA TYR A 77 -11.13 13.09 6.19
C TYR A 77 -11.60 14.20 7.13
N ALA A 78 -12.31 13.80 8.18
CA ALA A 78 -12.43 14.58 9.41
C ALA A 78 -11.48 13.99 10.44
N PHE A 79 -10.72 14.82 11.14
CA PHE A 79 -9.72 14.38 12.11
C PHE A 79 -10.15 14.68 13.55
N GLU A 80 -9.67 13.88 14.50
CA GLU A 80 -9.87 14.15 15.92
C GLU A 80 -9.23 15.49 16.33
N GLY A 81 -10.00 16.33 17.02
CA GLY A 81 -9.50 17.63 17.52
C GLY A 81 -9.18 18.67 16.44
N CYS A 82 -9.41 18.37 15.15
CA CYS A 82 -9.13 19.28 14.04
C CYS A 82 -10.44 19.56 13.26
N PRO A 83 -10.92 20.82 13.25
CA PRO A 83 -12.17 21.15 12.57
C PRO A 83 -12.03 21.06 11.03
N GLY A 84 -13.15 20.79 10.37
CA GLY A 84 -13.25 20.79 8.91
C GLY A 84 -13.07 19.41 8.25
N LEU A 85 -13.32 19.37 6.95
CA LEU A 85 -13.05 18.23 6.08
C LEU A 85 -11.82 18.55 5.22
N HIS A 86 -10.93 17.56 5.10
CA HIS A 86 -9.65 17.71 4.40
C HIS A 86 -9.58 16.67 3.28
N ALA A 87 -9.06 17.04 2.12
CA ALA A 87 -9.04 16.13 0.97
C ALA A 87 -8.13 14.93 1.26
N ALA A 88 -8.64 13.71 1.09
CA ALA A 88 -7.96 12.50 1.53
C ALA A 88 -6.64 12.25 0.78
N ASN A 89 -6.52 12.74 -0.46
CA ASN A 89 -5.32 12.63 -1.29
C ASN A 89 -4.13 13.48 -0.80
N GLU A 90 -4.33 14.34 0.20
CA GLU A 90 -3.27 15.11 0.85
C GLU A 90 -2.59 14.33 1.99
N PHE A 91 -3.08 13.14 2.33
CA PHE A 91 -2.63 12.35 3.47
C PHE A 91 -2.28 10.92 3.05
N GLY A 92 -1.28 10.33 3.72
CA GLY A 92 -0.83 8.95 3.51
C GLY A 92 -0.53 8.24 4.83
N ASP A 93 -0.06 6.99 4.72
CA ASP A 93 0.41 6.24 5.89
C ASP A 93 1.55 7.03 6.56
N PRO A 94 1.59 7.14 7.89
CA PRO A 94 2.64 7.88 8.59
C PRO A 94 4.02 7.21 8.46
N ARG A 95 4.07 5.93 8.10
CA ARG A 95 5.31 5.23 7.78
C ARG A 95 5.76 5.58 6.36
N SER A 96 7.07 5.59 6.15
CA SER A 96 7.64 5.76 4.82
C SER A 96 7.20 4.60 3.91
N ASN A 97 6.61 4.96 2.78
CA ASN A 97 6.34 4.03 1.70
C ASN A 97 7.59 3.93 0.83
N GLU A 98 8.10 2.72 0.68
CA GLU A 98 9.19 2.43 -0.24
C GLU A 98 8.60 1.95 -1.57
N HIS A 99 9.08 2.57 -2.64
CA HIS A 99 8.75 2.18 -3.99
C HIS A 99 9.83 1.23 -4.50
N CYS A 100 9.41 0.07 -4.98
CA CYS A 100 10.30 -0.97 -5.43
C CYS A 100 9.79 -1.52 -6.76
N PHE A 101 10.61 -1.37 -7.80
CA PHE A 101 10.53 -2.25 -8.95
C PHE A 101 11.23 -3.56 -8.58
N GLY A 102 10.58 -4.69 -8.82
CA GLY A 102 11.13 -5.95 -8.36
C GLY A 102 10.28 -7.18 -8.62
N LEU A 103 10.70 -8.27 -7.99
CA LEU A 103 10.08 -9.58 -8.13
C LEU A 103 9.56 -10.06 -6.76
N LEU A 104 8.26 -10.36 -6.70
CA LEU A 104 7.59 -10.96 -5.57
C LEU A 104 7.54 -12.49 -5.74
N ILE A 105 8.15 -13.22 -4.81
CA ILE A 105 8.32 -14.67 -4.89
C ILE A 105 8.16 -15.33 -3.55
N GLN A 106 7.57 -16.54 -3.53
CA GLN A 106 7.64 -17.41 -2.37
C GLN A 106 8.78 -18.40 -2.57
N ARG A 107 9.72 -18.44 -1.62
CA ARG A 107 10.81 -19.43 -1.57
C ARG A 107 11.15 -19.70 -0.12
N ALA A 108 11.62 -20.92 0.15
CA ALA A 108 12.19 -21.26 1.45
C ALA A 108 11.21 -21.05 2.64
N GLY A 109 9.91 -21.14 2.38
CA GLY A 109 8.85 -20.96 3.38
C GLY A 109 8.56 -19.48 3.75
N GLY A 110 8.94 -18.52 2.91
CA GLY A 110 8.57 -17.12 3.06
C GLY A 110 8.38 -16.39 1.73
N THR A 111 7.62 -15.29 1.76
CA THR A 111 7.50 -14.38 0.63
C THR A 111 8.55 -13.28 0.68
N TRP A 112 9.19 -13.05 -0.45
CA TRP A 112 10.27 -12.09 -0.65
C TRP A 112 9.94 -11.15 -1.79
N LEU A 113 10.28 -9.88 -1.62
CA LEU A 113 10.39 -8.92 -2.70
C LEU A 113 11.88 -8.72 -2.98
N ILE A 114 12.31 -9.03 -4.20
CA ILE A 114 13.67 -8.83 -4.68
C ILE A 114 13.69 -7.51 -5.43
N PRO A 115 14.31 -6.44 -4.90
CA PRO A 115 14.46 -5.19 -5.63
C PRO A 115 15.32 -5.43 -6.86
N LEU A 116 14.87 -4.94 -8.01
CA LEU A 116 15.58 -5.06 -9.28
C LEU A 116 15.96 -3.66 -9.77
N ASP A 117 17.09 -3.56 -10.47
CA ASP A 117 17.42 -2.37 -11.27
C ASP A 117 16.96 -2.61 -12.71
N ASP A 118 16.24 -1.65 -13.28
CA ASP A 118 15.79 -1.66 -14.68
C ASP A 118 16.56 -0.66 -15.56
N ARG A 119 17.55 0.04 -15.00
CA ARG A 119 18.25 1.15 -15.67
C ARG A 119 19.15 0.73 -16.84
N ALA A 120 19.35 -0.56 -17.06
CA ALA A 120 20.09 -1.06 -18.21
C ALA A 120 19.12 -1.78 -19.16
N GLU A 121 19.09 -1.34 -20.43
CA GLU A 121 18.14 -1.79 -21.47
C GLU A 121 18.08 -3.32 -21.68
N ASN A 122 18.99 -4.13 -21.11
CA ASN A 122 19.01 -5.58 -21.31
C ASN A 122 19.56 -6.40 -20.12
N VAL A 123 19.78 -5.80 -18.95
CA VAL A 123 20.29 -6.54 -17.79
C VAL A 123 19.50 -6.14 -16.55
N VAL A 124 18.72 -7.10 -16.06
CA VAL A 124 18.02 -6.99 -14.79
C VAL A 124 18.96 -7.57 -13.73
N GLU A 125 19.33 -6.76 -12.73
CA GLU A 125 20.14 -7.22 -11.59
C GLU A 125 19.42 -6.89 -10.29
N ALA A 126 19.74 -7.62 -9.22
CA ALA A 126 19.23 -7.28 -7.89
C ALA A 126 19.86 -5.95 -7.43
N SER A 127 19.02 -4.93 -7.19
CA SER A 127 19.46 -3.58 -6.81
C SER A 127 19.71 -3.43 -5.31
N GLY A 128 19.41 -4.46 -4.52
CA GLY A 128 19.55 -4.45 -3.06
C GLY A 128 19.24 -5.80 -2.42
N PRO A 129 19.29 -5.89 -1.08
CA PRO A 129 18.99 -7.12 -0.37
C PRO A 129 17.50 -7.50 -0.54
N PRO A 130 17.16 -8.80 -0.55
CA PRO A 130 15.78 -9.27 -0.49
C PRO A 130 15.03 -8.69 0.72
N VAL A 131 13.82 -8.19 0.48
CA VAL A 131 12.92 -7.69 1.52
C VAL A 131 11.89 -8.76 1.84
N ARG A 132 11.77 -9.15 3.11
CA ARG A 132 10.76 -10.13 3.51
C ARG A 132 9.39 -9.47 3.58
N ILE A 133 8.43 -10.01 2.84
CA ILE A 133 7.04 -9.55 2.89
C ILE A 133 6.31 -10.27 4.01
N VAL A 134 5.67 -9.49 4.88
CA VAL A 134 4.69 -10.03 5.83
C VAL A 134 3.49 -10.50 5.00
N GLU A 135 3.15 -11.78 5.10
CA GLU A 135 1.99 -12.40 4.41
C GLU A 135 0.62 -11.85 4.91
N ARG A 136 0.65 -10.78 5.69
CA ARG A 136 -0.49 -9.93 6.04
C ARG A 136 -0.49 -8.71 5.13
N LEU A 137 -1.45 -8.68 4.21
CA LEU A 137 -1.68 -7.52 3.36
C LEU A 137 -2.44 -6.42 4.08
N VAL A 138 -2.08 -5.16 3.82
CA VAL A 138 -2.92 -4.02 4.19
C VAL A 138 -4.19 -4.01 3.34
N ARG A 139 -5.20 -3.23 3.76
CA ARG A 139 -6.49 -3.14 3.08
C ARG A 139 -6.38 -2.65 1.63
N SER A 140 -5.52 -1.67 1.36
CA SER A 140 -5.27 -1.15 0.01
C SER A 140 -4.61 -2.16 -0.91
N ALA A 141 -3.66 -2.96 -0.41
CA ALA A 141 -3.04 -4.03 -1.19
C ALA A 141 -4.03 -5.14 -1.52
N ARG A 142 -4.89 -5.52 -0.56
CA ARG A 142 -5.96 -6.50 -0.82
C ARG A 142 -6.86 -6.02 -1.95
N TYR A 143 -7.29 -4.77 -1.88
CA TYR A 143 -8.12 -4.19 -2.93
C TYR A 143 -7.40 -4.13 -4.29
N SER A 144 -6.15 -3.66 -4.34
CA SER A 144 -5.39 -3.52 -5.59
C SER A 144 -5.13 -4.84 -6.29
N LEU A 145 -4.90 -5.89 -5.50
CA LEU A 145 -4.69 -7.25 -6.00
C LEU A 145 -6.00 -7.99 -6.28
N GLY A 146 -7.15 -7.34 -6.11
CA GLY A 146 -8.46 -7.97 -6.27
C GLY A 146 -8.75 -9.06 -5.24
N LEU A 147 -8.09 -9.06 -4.08
CA LEU A 147 -8.22 -10.03 -2.99
C LEU A 147 -9.31 -9.57 -2.02
N GLY A 148 -10.57 -9.80 -2.40
CA GLY A 148 -11.76 -9.48 -1.61
C GLY A 148 -12.61 -10.70 -1.21
N PRO A 149 -13.77 -10.48 -0.56
CA PRO A 149 -14.65 -11.56 -0.07
C PRO A 149 -15.13 -12.54 -1.14
N GLU A 150 -15.17 -12.11 -2.41
CA GLU A 150 -15.59 -12.92 -3.56
C GLU A 150 -14.42 -13.35 -4.45
N ALA A 151 -13.18 -13.11 -4.01
CA ALA A 151 -11.98 -13.41 -4.77
C ALA A 151 -11.05 -14.39 -4.04
N ARG A 152 -9.84 -14.55 -4.56
CA ARG A 152 -8.82 -15.42 -3.99
C ARG A 152 -8.46 -14.97 -2.57
N GLU A 153 -8.42 -15.91 -1.63
CA GLU A 153 -7.95 -15.63 -0.28
C GLU A 153 -6.45 -15.26 -0.27
N THR A 154 -6.04 -14.42 0.67
CA THR A 154 -4.64 -13.95 0.79
C THR A 154 -3.63 -15.10 0.88
N HIS A 155 -3.97 -16.18 1.60
CA HIS A 155 -3.07 -17.33 1.74
C HIS A 155 -2.89 -18.06 0.40
N VAL A 156 -3.96 -18.20 -0.39
CA VAL A 156 -3.88 -18.80 -1.73
C VAL A 156 -3.06 -17.88 -2.61
N PHE A 157 -3.26 -16.56 -2.55
CA PHE A 157 -2.48 -15.58 -3.32
C PHE A 157 -0.98 -15.79 -3.13
N PHE A 158 -0.50 -15.76 -1.88
CA PHE A 158 0.92 -15.98 -1.59
C PHE A 158 1.40 -17.35 -2.06
N ALA A 159 0.65 -18.43 -1.78
CA ALA A 159 0.97 -19.77 -2.25
C ALA A 159 1.12 -19.89 -3.78
N GLY A 160 0.45 -19.01 -4.55
CA GLY A 160 0.60 -18.94 -6.01
C GLY A 160 1.95 -18.41 -6.47
N LEU A 161 2.66 -17.66 -5.64
CA LEU A 161 3.97 -17.08 -5.96
C LEU A 161 5.09 -18.12 -5.94
N GLU A 162 4.86 -19.30 -5.35
CA GLU A 162 5.82 -20.41 -5.39
C GLU A 162 5.93 -20.96 -6.84
N PRO A 163 4.84 -21.40 -7.49
CA PRO A 163 4.90 -21.85 -8.88
C PRO A 163 4.92 -20.72 -9.91
N ALA A 164 4.42 -19.52 -9.60
CA ALA A 164 4.30 -18.40 -10.54
C ALA A 164 4.72 -17.07 -9.89
N PRO A 165 6.03 -16.80 -9.78
CA PRO A 165 6.55 -15.54 -9.23
C PRO A 165 6.09 -14.34 -10.07
N GLN A 166 5.92 -13.19 -9.43
CA GLN A 166 5.37 -11.99 -10.07
C GLN A 166 6.41 -10.89 -10.13
N HIS A 167 6.60 -10.30 -11.30
CA HIS A 167 7.44 -9.14 -11.53
C HIS A 167 6.57 -7.89 -11.61
N GLY A 168 7.02 -6.76 -11.07
CA GLY A 168 6.32 -5.50 -11.25
C GLY A 168 6.75 -4.39 -10.32
N GLU A 169 5.82 -3.47 -10.09
CA GLU A 169 6.02 -2.27 -9.30
C GLU A 169 5.19 -2.32 -8.02
N PHE A 170 5.89 -2.38 -6.90
CA PHE A 170 5.33 -2.59 -5.58
C PHE A 170 5.63 -1.41 -4.66
N HIS A 171 4.62 -1.01 -3.90
CA HIS A 171 4.74 -0.08 -2.80
C HIS A 171 4.70 -0.87 -1.50
N VAL A 172 5.70 -0.69 -0.64
CA VAL A 172 5.82 -1.42 0.62
C VAL A 172 5.99 -0.50 1.81
N LEU A 173 5.45 -0.91 2.96
CA LEU A 173 5.59 -0.21 4.22
C LEU A 173 6.58 -0.98 5.08
N ALA A 174 7.78 -0.41 5.23
CA ALA A 174 8.83 -0.98 6.05
C ALA A 174 8.41 -1.07 7.52
N ASN A 175 8.74 -2.19 8.15
CA ASN A 175 8.57 -2.42 9.57
C ASN A 175 9.92 -2.34 10.29
N ALA A 176 9.89 -2.03 11.58
CA ALA A 176 11.11 -1.89 12.39
C ALA A 176 11.89 -3.21 12.56
N ASP A 177 11.27 -4.36 12.27
CA ASP A 177 11.88 -5.69 12.35
C ASP A 177 12.56 -6.13 11.03
N GLY A 178 12.66 -5.24 10.05
CA GLY A 178 13.27 -5.52 8.74
C GLY A 178 12.36 -6.28 7.78
N THR A 179 11.09 -6.51 8.12
CA THR A 179 10.06 -6.96 7.18
C THR A 179 9.33 -5.77 6.54
N ALA A 180 8.53 -6.01 5.51
CA ALA A 180 7.64 -5.00 4.95
C ALA A 180 6.23 -5.55 4.72
N ASN A 181 5.22 -4.69 4.87
CA ASN A 181 3.87 -5.02 4.40
C ASN A 181 3.75 -4.53 2.96
N LEU A 182 3.16 -5.33 2.08
CA LEU A 182 2.75 -4.81 0.78
C LEU A 182 1.64 -3.80 0.99
N ALA A 183 1.85 -2.56 0.52
CA ALA A 183 0.94 -1.43 0.66
C ALA A 183 -0.02 -1.33 -0.53
N TYR A 184 0.53 -1.48 -1.74
CA TYR A 184 -0.17 -1.40 -3.01
C TYR A 184 0.73 -2.00 -4.12
N ALA A 185 0.13 -2.47 -5.21
CA ALA A 185 0.85 -2.84 -6.43
C ALA A 185 0.26 -2.03 -7.60
N THR A 186 1.11 -1.31 -8.32
CA THR A 186 0.67 -0.47 -9.44
C THR A 186 0.38 -1.32 -10.67
N TRP A 187 1.21 -2.32 -10.90
CA TRP A 187 1.05 -3.32 -11.94
C TRP A 187 1.99 -4.50 -11.65
N TRP A 188 1.73 -5.62 -12.32
CA TRP A 188 2.53 -6.84 -12.23
C TRP A 188 2.25 -7.79 -13.40
N THR A 189 3.18 -8.70 -13.66
CA THR A 189 3.08 -9.81 -14.62
C THR A 189 3.85 -11.02 -14.11
N ASP A 190 3.72 -12.17 -14.78
CA ASP A 190 4.58 -13.32 -14.50
C ASP A 190 6.05 -12.97 -14.74
N ALA A 191 6.92 -13.44 -13.83
CA ALA A 191 8.36 -13.26 -13.95
C ALA A 191 8.95 -14.18 -15.03
N SER A 192 10.00 -13.71 -15.71
CA SER A 192 10.78 -14.55 -16.62
C SER A 192 11.68 -15.54 -15.86
N PRO A 193 12.12 -16.65 -16.49
CA PRO A 193 13.07 -17.58 -15.86
C PRO A 193 14.34 -16.91 -15.34
N ASP A 194 14.95 -16.02 -16.13
CA ASP A 194 16.18 -15.32 -15.75
C ASP A 194 15.99 -14.46 -14.50
N GLN A 195 14.84 -13.78 -14.37
CA GLN A 195 14.51 -12.99 -13.18
C GLN A 195 14.33 -13.88 -11.94
N VAL A 196 13.77 -15.07 -12.14
CA VAL A 196 13.61 -16.07 -11.07
C VAL A 196 14.96 -16.61 -10.61
N ASP A 197 15.91 -16.80 -11.53
CA ASP A 197 17.27 -17.23 -11.18
C ASP A 197 18.02 -16.15 -10.37
N ILE A 198 17.94 -14.88 -10.80
CA ILE A 198 18.49 -13.73 -10.05
C ILE A 198 17.90 -13.67 -8.64
N ALA A 199 16.59 -13.86 -8.52
CA ALA A 199 15.91 -13.87 -7.22
C ALA A 199 16.41 -15.00 -6.31
N GLN A 200 16.64 -16.19 -6.87
CA GLN A 200 17.15 -17.33 -6.11
C GLN A 200 18.58 -17.09 -5.63
N ASP A 201 19.45 -16.56 -6.49
CA ASP A 201 20.83 -16.22 -6.13
C ASP A 201 20.88 -15.13 -5.05
N ALA A 202 20.01 -14.12 -5.14
CA ALA A 202 19.90 -13.07 -4.13
C ALA A 202 19.45 -13.62 -2.76
N ILE A 203 18.45 -14.52 -2.75
CA ILE A 203 17.98 -15.17 -1.52
C ILE A 203 19.06 -16.06 -0.91
N ALA A 204 19.77 -16.84 -1.74
CA ALA A 204 20.85 -17.72 -1.30
C ALA A 204 22.02 -16.91 -0.69
N SER A 205 22.41 -15.82 -1.35
CA SER A 205 23.51 -14.94 -0.92
C SER A 205 23.21 -14.20 0.38
N ALA A 206 21.95 -13.90 0.66
CA ALA A 206 21.54 -13.22 1.88
C ALA A 206 21.51 -14.14 3.13
N GLY A 207 21.73 -15.45 2.98
CA GLY A 207 21.88 -16.38 4.10
C GLY A 207 20.61 -16.63 4.91
N PHE A 208 19.42 -16.41 4.33
CA PHE A 208 18.16 -16.67 5.01
C PHE A 208 17.94 -18.18 5.18
N ALA A 209 17.84 -18.63 6.43
CA ALA A 209 17.54 -20.03 6.72
C ALA A 209 16.14 -20.39 6.20
N SER A 210 16.08 -21.32 5.24
CA SER A 210 14.82 -21.89 4.79
C SER A 210 14.11 -22.55 5.95
N LYS A 211 12.84 -22.19 6.17
CA LYS A 211 12.02 -22.96 7.10
C LYS A 211 11.86 -24.35 6.47
N PRO A 212 12.17 -25.45 7.17
CA PRO A 212 12.04 -26.77 6.58
C PRO A 212 10.60 -26.97 6.12
N ALA A 213 10.44 -27.46 4.89
CA ALA A 213 9.13 -27.82 4.36
C ALA A 213 8.40 -28.73 5.35
N PRO A 214 7.08 -28.57 5.56
CA PRO A 214 6.33 -29.51 6.36
C PRO A 214 6.47 -30.89 5.72
N ARG A 215 7.12 -31.81 6.44
CA ARG A 215 7.16 -33.22 6.06
C ARG A 215 5.75 -33.76 6.26
N ASN A 216 5.06 -34.05 5.16
CA ASN A 216 3.95 -35.00 5.16
C ASN A 216 4.51 -36.42 5.13
#